data_AF-A0A257JFX7-F1
#
_entry.id   AF-A0A257JFX7-F1
#
_cell.length_a   1.000
_cell.length_b   1.000
_cell.length_c   1.000
_cell.angle_alpha   90.00
_cell.angle_beta   90.00
_cell.angle_gamma   90.00
#
_symmetry.space_group_name_H-M   'P 1'
#
loop_
_entity.id
_entity.type
_entity.pdbx_description
1 polymer ?
#
loop_
_entity_poly.entity_id
_entity_poly.type
_entity_poly.pdbx_seq_one_letter_code
_entity_poly.pdbx_strand_id
1 'polypeptide(L)'
;MQLAKATKRNPRELAAALVEALNAQPAVQQWVDALEIAGPGFINLRLKPAAKQAVVAEVLAAGSGFGLQPANGHKLMVEFVSANPTGPLHVGHGRQGALGDSICRLFESQGWAVSREFYYNDAGVQIGTLAASTQARLKGLKPGDAAWPESAYNGDYIADIAADFLAGKTVHADDRAFTASGNPDDLDSIRQFAVAYLRHEQDLDLQAFGVQFQNYFLESSLYADGKVDDAVARLTAAGKTYESDGALWLKSTDYG
;
A
#
# COMPACT_ATOMS: atom_id res chain seq x y z
N MET A 1 21.76 -8.57 35.05
CA MET A 1 21.84 -7.16 35.51
C MET A 1 20.49 -6.64 36.02
N GLN A 2 19.43 -6.60 35.20
CA GLN A 2 18.12 -6.10 35.65
C GLN A 2 17.48 -6.95 36.77
N LEU A 3 17.55 -8.28 36.66
CA LEU A 3 17.03 -9.20 37.68
C LEU A 3 17.77 -9.11 39.03
N ALA A 4 19.09 -8.89 38.98
CA ALA A 4 19.95 -8.84 40.17
C ALA A 4 19.56 -7.72 41.15
N LYS A 5 19.07 -6.58 40.63
CA LYS A 5 18.56 -5.46 41.45
C LYS A 5 17.28 -5.84 42.19
N ALA A 6 16.35 -6.51 41.50
CA ALA A 6 15.09 -6.97 42.09
C ALA A 6 15.32 -8.10 43.10
N THR A 7 16.26 -9.00 42.82
CA THR A 7 16.57 -10.14 43.69
C THR A 7 17.61 -9.83 44.77
N LYS A 8 18.22 -8.63 44.76
CA LYS A 8 19.33 -8.22 45.65
C LYS A 8 20.47 -9.25 45.69
N ARG A 9 20.79 -9.88 44.56
CA ARG A 9 21.83 -10.92 44.44
C ARG A 9 22.99 -10.43 43.57
N ASN A 10 24.16 -11.01 43.76
CA ASN A 10 25.27 -10.77 42.84
C ASN A 10 24.86 -11.21 41.41
N PRO A 11 24.99 -10.35 40.40
CA PRO A 11 24.57 -10.69 39.03
C PRO A 11 25.27 -11.93 38.45
N ARG A 12 26.52 -12.21 38.84
CA ARG A 12 27.29 -13.37 38.38
C ARG A 12 26.83 -14.66 39.05
N GLU A 13 26.49 -14.61 40.34
CA GLU A 13 25.89 -15.74 41.06
C GLU A 13 24.51 -16.09 40.50
N LEU A 14 23.71 -15.07 40.19
CA LEU A 14 22.41 -15.27 39.56
C LEU A 14 22.56 -15.91 38.17
N ALA A 15 23.55 -15.46 37.38
CA ALA A 15 23.85 -16.07 36.09
C ALA A 15 24.28 -17.54 36.22
N ALA A 16 25.08 -17.88 37.24
CA ALA A 16 25.49 -19.26 37.52
C ALA A 16 24.29 -20.16 37.84
N ALA A 17 23.39 -19.70 38.71
CA ALA A 17 22.17 -20.44 39.04
C ALA A 17 21.26 -20.64 37.82
N LEU A 18 21.16 -19.64 36.93
CA LEU A 18 20.42 -19.76 35.68
C LEU A 18 21.07 -20.77 34.72
N VAL A 19 22.40 -20.74 34.57
CA VAL A 19 23.13 -21.69 33.73
C VAL A 19 22.94 -23.12 34.24
N GLU A 20 22.99 -23.33 35.55
CA GLU A 20 22.72 -24.65 36.16
C GLU A 20 21.30 -25.13 35.86
N ALA A 21 20.29 -24.29 36.08
CA ALA A 21 18.90 -24.61 35.78
C ALA A 21 18.64 -24.87 34.28
N LEU A 22 19.32 -24.14 33.40
CA LEU A 22 19.27 -24.32 31.95
C LEU A 22 19.91 -25.64 31.53
N ASN A 23 21.09 -25.99 32.06
CA ASN A 23 21.77 -27.25 31.75
C ASN A 23 20.96 -28.50 32.17
N ALA A 24 20.03 -28.36 33.12
CA ALA A 24 19.09 -29.42 33.49
C ALA A 24 17.95 -29.61 32.47
N GLN A 25 17.72 -28.66 31.56
CA GLN A 25 16.63 -28.75 30.59
C GLN A 25 17.00 -29.68 29.42
N PRO A 26 16.16 -30.67 29.07
CA PRO A 26 16.42 -31.58 27.96
C PRO A 26 16.72 -30.86 26.63
N ALA A 27 16.02 -29.76 26.34
CA ALA A 27 16.24 -28.97 25.14
C ALA A 27 17.65 -28.36 25.07
N VAL A 28 18.19 -27.90 26.21
CA VAL A 28 19.55 -27.36 26.29
C VAL A 28 20.56 -28.48 26.10
N GLN A 29 20.38 -29.62 26.78
CA GLN A 29 21.24 -30.79 26.62
C GLN A 29 21.26 -31.31 25.18
N GLN A 30 20.13 -31.22 24.48
CA GLN A 30 20.01 -31.64 23.09
C GLN A 30 20.74 -30.66 22.16
N TRP A 31 20.47 -29.36 22.26
CA TRP A 31 20.80 -28.38 21.22
C TRP A 31 21.99 -27.46 21.52
N VAL A 32 22.39 -27.34 22.78
CA VAL A 32 23.41 -26.37 23.23
C VAL A 32 24.73 -27.07 23.47
N ASP A 33 25.79 -26.52 22.88
CA ASP A 33 27.17 -26.97 23.01
C ASP A 33 27.83 -26.39 24.27
N ALA A 34 27.61 -25.09 24.53
CA ALA A 34 28.17 -24.42 25.70
C ALA A 34 27.28 -23.27 26.19
N LEU A 35 27.31 -23.06 27.51
CA LEU A 35 26.81 -21.87 28.21
C LEU A 35 27.97 -21.23 28.97
N GLU A 36 28.31 -19.99 28.61
CA GLU A 36 29.47 -19.28 29.16
C GLU A 36 29.04 -17.97 29.83
N ILE A 37 29.46 -17.77 31.08
CA ILE A 37 29.18 -16.52 31.80
C ILE A 37 30.28 -15.50 31.51
N ALA A 38 29.92 -14.43 30.81
CA ALA A 38 30.81 -13.33 30.46
C ALA A 38 30.59 -12.11 31.38
N GLY A 39 31.71 -11.46 31.74
CA GLY A 39 31.72 -10.22 32.52
C GLY A 39 30.87 -10.30 33.79
N PRO A 40 30.00 -9.30 34.05
CA PRO A 40 29.24 -9.23 35.29
C PRO A 40 28.09 -10.26 35.38
N GLY A 41 27.80 -11.05 34.35
CA GLY A 41 26.70 -12.02 34.37
C GLY A 41 25.88 -12.09 33.08
N PHE A 42 26.49 -11.77 31.94
CA PHE A 42 25.91 -12.12 30.64
C PHE A 42 26.09 -13.62 30.41
N ILE A 43 25.10 -14.27 29.79
CA ILE A 43 25.16 -15.70 29.48
C ILE A 43 25.20 -15.82 27.96
N ASN A 44 26.35 -16.24 27.43
CA ASN A 44 26.52 -16.55 26.02
C ASN A 44 26.17 -18.02 25.78
N LEU A 45 25.49 -18.30 24.67
CA LEU A 45 24.97 -19.62 24.33
C LEU A 45 25.50 -20.03 22.97
N ARG A 46 26.19 -21.17 22.90
CA ARG A 46 26.73 -21.75 21.66
C ARG A 46 25.87 -22.95 21.28
N LEU A 47 25.28 -22.92 20.09
CA LEU A 47 24.47 -24.03 19.57
C LEU A 47 25.36 -25.13 18.98
N LYS A 48 24.98 -26.39 19.17
CA LYS A 48 25.60 -27.53 18.49
C LYS A 48 25.37 -27.43 16.97
N PRO A 49 26.26 -28.00 16.14
CA PRO A 49 26.06 -28.06 14.68
C PRO A 49 24.71 -28.66 14.28
N ALA A 50 24.28 -29.72 14.98
CA ALA A 50 22.99 -30.38 14.73
C ALA A 50 21.79 -29.44 14.88
N ALA A 51 21.83 -28.47 15.82
CA ALA A 51 20.76 -27.49 15.99
C ALA A 51 20.60 -26.59 14.76
N LYS A 52 21.72 -26.22 14.12
CA LYS A 52 21.72 -25.40 12.90
C LYS A 52 21.29 -26.19 11.67
N GLN A 53 21.55 -27.50 11.67
CA GLN A 53 21.23 -28.39 10.55
C GLN A 53 19.78 -28.89 10.58
N ALA A 54 19.14 -28.93 11.76
CA ALA A 54 17.76 -29.41 11.93
C ALA A 54 16.77 -28.70 10.99
N VAL A 55 16.94 -27.39 10.78
CA VAL A 55 16.08 -26.60 9.89
C VAL A 55 16.09 -27.11 8.44
N VAL A 56 17.17 -27.75 7.98
CA VAL A 56 17.24 -28.27 6.60
C VAL A 56 16.19 -29.36 6.38
N ALA A 57 16.02 -30.26 7.34
CA ALA A 57 15.00 -31.31 7.26
C ALA A 57 13.59 -30.70 7.28
N GLU A 58 13.37 -29.67 8.10
CA GLU A 58 12.09 -28.94 8.17
C GLU A 58 11.78 -28.24 6.84
N VAL A 59 12.76 -27.55 6.25
CA VAL A 59 12.62 -26.87 4.94
C VAL A 59 12.29 -27.89 3.85
N LEU A 60 13.00 -29.02 3.80
CA LEU A 60 12.76 -30.06 2.80
C LEU A 60 11.39 -30.72 2.96
N ALA A 61 10.95 -30.93 4.21
CA ALA A 61 9.64 -31.52 4.50
C ALA A 61 8.49 -30.55 4.18
N ALA A 62 8.64 -29.26 4.48
CA ALA A 62 7.61 -28.24 4.26
C ALA A 62 7.59 -27.71 2.80
N GLY A 63 8.70 -27.81 2.07
CA GLY A 63 8.80 -27.37 0.67
C GLY A 63 8.46 -25.89 0.51
N SER A 64 7.59 -25.57 -0.45
CA SER A 64 7.09 -24.21 -0.69
C SER A 64 6.24 -23.66 0.47
N GLY A 65 5.83 -24.51 1.41
CA GLY A 65 5.11 -24.11 2.62
C GLY A 65 6.00 -23.72 3.79
N PHE A 66 7.33 -23.86 3.67
CA PHE A 66 8.23 -23.48 4.76
C PHE A 66 8.10 -21.98 5.08
N GLY A 67 7.96 -21.66 6.37
CA GLY A 67 7.77 -20.29 6.84
C GLY A 67 6.32 -19.79 6.81
N LEU A 68 5.39 -20.54 6.18
CA LEU A 68 3.97 -20.19 6.21
C LEU A 68 3.34 -20.59 7.55
N GLN A 69 2.49 -19.72 8.09
CA GLN A 69 1.69 -19.97 9.29
C GLN A 69 0.23 -20.24 8.92
N PRO A 70 -0.49 -21.04 9.72
CA PRO A 70 -1.92 -21.24 9.52
C PRO A 70 -2.69 -19.94 9.76
N ALA A 71 -3.92 -19.88 9.23
CA ALA A 71 -4.80 -18.73 9.41
C ALA A 71 -5.00 -18.41 10.90
N ASN A 72 -4.76 -17.15 11.28
CA ASN A 72 -4.83 -16.69 12.67
C ASN A 72 -6.12 -15.90 12.99
N GLY A 73 -7.02 -15.74 12.02
CA GLY A 73 -8.30 -15.05 12.16
C GLY A 73 -8.21 -13.53 12.06
N HIS A 74 -7.01 -12.95 11.92
CA HIS A 74 -6.84 -11.51 11.77
C HIS A 74 -7.00 -11.08 10.31
N LYS A 75 -7.51 -9.86 10.12
CA LYS A 75 -7.70 -9.24 8.81
C LYS A 75 -6.83 -8.00 8.69
N LEU A 76 -6.28 -7.77 7.50
CA LEU A 76 -5.51 -6.58 7.17
C LEU A 76 -5.94 -6.07 5.80
N MET A 77 -6.20 -4.77 5.70
CA MET A 77 -6.33 -4.10 4.41
C MET A 77 -5.05 -3.30 4.17
N VAL A 78 -4.47 -3.45 2.98
CA VAL A 78 -3.31 -2.66 2.55
C VAL A 78 -3.72 -1.89 1.31
N GLU A 79 -3.77 -0.57 1.47
CA GLU A 79 -3.96 0.36 0.35
C GLU A 79 -2.58 0.79 -0.19
N PHE A 80 -2.37 0.70 -1.50
CA PHE A 80 -1.11 1.10 -2.13
C PHE A 80 -1.27 1.41 -3.63
N VAL A 81 -0.24 2.05 -4.20
CA VAL A 81 -0.23 2.68 -5.53
C VAL A 81 -1.17 3.89 -5.59
N SER A 82 -2.48 3.71 -5.42
CA SER A 82 -3.52 4.76 -5.35
C SER A 82 -3.25 5.96 -6.27
N ALA A 83 -2.83 5.68 -7.50
CA ALA A 83 -2.42 6.68 -8.46
C ALA A 83 -3.67 7.27 -9.11
N ASN A 84 -3.69 8.59 -9.28
CA ASN A 84 -4.80 9.25 -9.95
C ASN A 84 -4.85 8.82 -11.42
N PRO A 85 -6.04 8.63 -12.01
CA PRO A 85 -6.18 8.18 -13.40
C PRO A 85 -6.00 9.35 -14.37
N THR A 86 -4.90 10.09 -14.22
CA THR A 86 -4.58 11.30 -15.00
C THR A 86 -3.28 11.22 -15.78
N GLY A 87 -2.56 10.10 -15.65
CA GLY A 87 -1.42 9.76 -16.49
C GLY A 87 -1.01 8.30 -16.33
N PRO A 88 -0.07 7.82 -17.16
CA PRO A 88 0.48 6.47 -17.07
C PRO A 88 1.26 6.26 -15.77
N LEU A 89 1.45 5.00 -15.37
CA LEU A 89 2.30 4.69 -14.24
C LEU A 89 3.77 4.98 -14.58
N HIS A 90 4.56 5.23 -13.54
CA HIS A 90 6.00 5.48 -13.67
C HIS A 90 6.74 4.73 -12.57
N VAL A 91 8.08 4.72 -12.61
CA VAL A 91 8.92 3.98 -11.65
C VAL A 91 8.61 4.26 -10.17
N GLY A 92 8.16 5.48 -9.84
CA GLY A 92 7.68 5.81 -8.48
C GLY A 92 6.49 4.96 -8.02
N HIS A 93 5.50 4.73 -8.91
CA HIS A 93 4.37 3.85 -8.66
C HIS A 93 4.81 2.39 -8.59
N GLY A 94 5.75 1.98 -9.46
CA GLY A 94 6.34 0.62 -9.40
C GLY A 94 7.00 0.32 -8.06
N ARG A 95 7.72 1.29 -7.47
CA ARG A 95 8.27 1.15 -6.12
C ARG A 95 7.19 0.96 -5.05
N GLN A 96 6.09 1.73 -5.13
CA GLN A 96 4.97 1.61 -4.20
C GLN A 96 4.26 0.26 -4.37
N GLY A 97 4.04 -0.18 -5.61
CA GLY A 97 3.50 -1.48 -5.97
C GLY A 97 4.29 -2.63 -5.34
N ALA A 98 5.62 -2.62 -5.54
CA ALA A 98 6.50 -3.65 -5.00
C ALA A 98 6.50 -3.68 -3.47
N LEU A 99 6.50 -2.51 -2.81
CA LEU A 99 6.48 -2.42 -1.36
C LEU A 99 5.14 -2.91 -0.78
N GLY A 100 4.02 -2.41 -1.32
CA GLY A 100 2.68 -2.77 -0.85
C GLY A 100 2.39 -4.25 -1.02
N ASP A 101 2.69 -4.83 -2.19
CA ASP A 101 2.48 -6.26 -2.43
C ASP A 101 3.42 -7.13 -1.56
N SER A 102 4.66 -6.69 -1.30
CA SER A 102 5.57 -7.39 -0.39
C SER A 102 5.04 -7.41 1.05
N ILE A 103 4.46 -6.31 1.53
CA ILE A 103 3.81 -6.25 2.84
C ILE A 103 2.64 -7.23 2.87
N CYS A 104 1.81 -7.27 1.82
CA CYS A 104 0.69 -8.20 1.74
C CYS A 104 1.16 -9.66 1.84
N ARG A 105 2.14 -10.04 1.02
CA ARG A 105 2.71 -11.40 1.00
C ARG A 105 3.30 -11.80 2.35
N LEU A 106 3.96 -10.86 3.04
CA LEU A 106 4.49 -11.11 4.38
C LEU A 106 3.38 -11.38 5.40
N PHE A 107 2.30 -10.59 5.39
CA PHE A 107 1.19 -10.83 6.31
C PHE A 107 0.41 -12.11 5.97
N GLU A 108 0.23 -12.41 4.69
CA GLU A 108 -0.35 -13.68 4.22
C GLU A 108 0.51 -14.87 4.67
N SER A 109 1.84 -14.78 4.58
CA SER A 109 2.73 -15.84 5.08
C SER A 109 2.58 -16.06 6.58
N GLN A 110 2.17 -15.04 7.33
CA GLN A 110 1.90 -15.15 8.77
C GLN A 110 0.44 -15.50 9.11
N GLY A 111 -0.37 -15.90 8.12
CA GLY A 111 -1.73 -16.40 8.33
C GLY A 111 -2.80 -15.32 8.45
N TRP A 112 -2.52 -14.08 8.01
CA TRP A 112 -3.52 -13.02 7.97
C TRP A 112 -4.39 -13.12 6.71
N ALA A 113 -5.66 -12.76 6.83
CA ALA A 113 -6.53 -12.52 5.68
C ALA A 113 -6.28 -11.09 5.16
N VAL A 114 -5.48 -10.97 4.10
CA VAL A 114 -5.09 -9.68 3.52
C VAL A 114 -6.00 -9.29 2.36
N SER A 115 -6.42 -8.02 2.33
CA SER A 115 -7.11 -7.39 1.20
C SER A 115 -6.23 -6.29 0.61
N ARG A 116 -5.90 -6.39 -0.68
CA ARG A 116 -5.21 -5.35 -1.43
C ARG A 116 -6.24 -4.38 -2.00
N GLU A 117 -6.09 -3.11 -1.68
CA GLU A 117 -6.98 -2.04 -2.15
C GLU A 117 -6.21 -1.00 -2.95
N PHE A 118 -6.83 -0.52 -4.02
CA PHE A 118 -6.38 0.64 -4.78
C PHE A 118 -7.43 1.73 -4.64
N TYR A 119 -7.04 2.91 -4.13
CA TYR A 119 -7.91 4.08 -4.05
C TYR A 119 -7.73 4.96 -5.29
N TYR A 120 -8.81 5.15 -6.05
CA TYR A 120 -8.85 6.08 -7.18
C TYR A 120 -9.45 7.42 -6.77
N ASN A 121 -8.66 8.48 -6.87
CA ASN A 121 -9.18 9.83 -6.89
C ASN A 121 -9.76 10.13 -8.28
N ASP A 122 -10.99 9.68 -8.51
CA ASP A 122 -11.72 9.83 -9.78
C ASP A 122 -12.57 11.12 -9.84
N ALA A 123 -12.32 12.06 -8.93
CA ALA A 123 -13.05 13.31 -8.81
C ALA A 123 -12.12 14.54 -8.75
N GLY A 124 -12.72 15.73 -8.82
CA GLY A 124 -12.01 16.99 -8.58
C GLY A 124 -11.24 17.56 -9.77
N VAL A 125 -10.38 18.53 -9.46
CA VAL A 125 -9.77 19.44 -10.45
C VAL A 125 -8.89 18.69 -11.45
N GLN A 126 -8.16 17.66 -11.01
CA GLN A 126 -7.24 16.92 -11.88
C GLN A 126 -7.95 16.21 -13.03
N ILE A 127 -9.13 15.62 -12.76
CA ILE A 127 -9.95 14.99 -13.80
C ILE A 127 -10.50 16.03 -14.79
N GLY A 128 -10.88 17.21 -14.29
CA GLY A 128 -11.24 18.34 -15.14
C GLY A 128 -10.10 18.79 -16.05
N THR A 129 -8.89 18.90 -15.50
CA THR A 129 -7.67 19.23 -16.25
C THR A 129 -7.38 18.18 -17.33
N LEU A 130 -7.54 16.89 -17.04
CA LEU A 130 -7.39 15.82 -18.03
C LEU A 130 -8.37 15.97 -19.20
N ALA A 131 -9.64 16.20 -18.90
CA ALA A 131 -10.66 16.40 -19.92
C ALA A 131 -10.38 17.63 -20.79
N ALA A 132 -10.01 18.76 -20.17
CA ALA A 132 -9.65 19.99 -20.89
C ALA A 132 -8.40 19.82 -21.77
N SER A 133 -7.37 19.12 -21.26
CA SER A 133 -6.14 18.82 -22.02
C SER A 133 -6.44 17.96 -23.25
N THR A 134 -7.29 16.94 -23.08
CA THR A 134 -7.72 16.05 -24.16
C THR A 134 -8.56 16.81 -25.19
N GLN A 135 -9.50 17.65 -24.74
CA GLN A 135 -10.29 18.51 -25.63
C GLN A 135 -9.42 19.48 -26.43
N ALA A 136 -8.37 20.06 -25.83
CA ALA A 136 -7.44 20.93 -26.54
C ALA A 136 -6.74 20.17 -27.69
N ARG A 137 -6.29 18.93 -27.45
CA ARG A 137 -5.75 18.06 -28.51
C ARG A 137 -6.78 17.74 -29.59
N LEU A 138 -8.03 17.43 -29.21
CA LEU A 138 -9.14 17.19 -30.16
C LEU A 138 -9.42 18.40 -31.06
N LYS A 139 -9.18 19.61 -30.55
CA LYS A 139 -9.28 20.88 -31.30
C LYS A 139 -8.01 21.22 -32.11
N GLY A 140 -7.05 20.29 -32.18
CA GLY A 140 -5.84 20.44 -32.97
C GLY A 140 -4.71 21.21 -32.28
N LEU A 141 -4.88 21.59 -31.00
CA LEU A 141 -3.86 22.31 -30.24
C LEU A 141 -2.78 21.34 -29.70
N LYS A 142 -1.61 21.88 -29.41
CA LYS A 142 -0.46 21.18 -28.84
C LYS A 142 0.15 21.98 -27.68
N PRO A 143 0.84 21.33 -26.73
CA PRO A 143 1.61 22.00 -25.71
C PRO A 143 2.54 23.05 -26.32
N GLY A 144 2.41 24.30 -25.86
CA GLY A 144 3.16 25.45 -26.37
C GLY A 144 2.41 26.33 -27.37
N ASP A 145 1.26 25.90 -27.89
CA ASP A 145 0.40 26.77 -28.70
C ASP A 145 -0.18 27.92 -27.85
N ALA A 146 -0.43 29.07 -28.48
CA ALA A 146 -0.94 30.27 -27.78
C ALA A 146 -2.29 30.06 -27.06
N ALA A 147 -3.10 29.11 -27.53
CA ALA A 147 -4.39 28.77 -26.95
C ALA A 147 -4.34 27.48 -26.09
N TRP A 148 -3.15 26.93 -25.82
CA TRP A 148 -3.01 25.77 -24.96
C TRP A 148 -3.37 26.12 -23.51
N PRO A 149 -4.16 25.29 -22.79
CA PRO A 149 -4.56 25.64 -21.43
C PRO A 149 -3.36 25.79 -20.50
N GLU A 150 -3.39 26.79 -19.62
CA GLU A 150 -2.31 27.04 -18.65
C GLU A 150 -2.14 25.88 -17.68
N SER A 151 -3.26 25.34 -17.18
CA SER A 151 -3.31 24.08 -16.44
C SER A 151 -3.70 22.96 -17.38
N ALA A 152 -2.70 22.19 -17.83
CA ALA A 152 -2.88 21.06 -18.74
C ALA A 152 -1.87 19.94 -18.47
N TYR A 153 -2.25 18.73 -18.84
CA TYR A 153 -1.35 17.60 -18.99
C TYR A 153 -0.69 17.68 -20.37
N ASN A 154 0.64 17.65 -20.39
CA ASN A 154 1.43 17.89 -21.61
C ASN A 154 2.03 16.62 -22.24
N GLY A 155 1.80 15.46 -21.64
CA GLY A 155 2.34 14.19 -22.14
C GLY A 155 1.75 13.78 -23.48
N ASP A 156 2.51 12.98 -24.23
CA ASP A 156 2.10 12.49 -25.55
C ASP A 156 0.86 11.59 -25.49
N TYR A 157 0.67 10.88 -24.36
CA TYR A 157 -0.52 10.06 -24.10
C TYR A 157 -1.85 10.84 -24.24
N ILE A 158 -1.86 12.16 -24.03
CA ILE A 158 -3.07 12.98 -24.22
C ILE A 158 -3.46 13.03 -25.71
N ALA A 159 -2.47 13.03 -26.61
CA ALA A 159 -2.72 12.98 -28.05
C ALA A 159 -3.24 11.60 -28.46
N ASP A 160 -2.73 10.52 -27.87
CA ASP A 160 -3.19 9.15 -28.12
C ASP A 160 -4.65 8.97 -27.67
N ILE A 161 -4.99 9.43 -26.46
CA ILE A 161 -6.37 9.44 -25.94
C ILE A 161 -7.29 10.22 -26.89
N ALA A 162 -6.86 11.41 -27.35
CA ALA A 162 -7.65 12.22 -28.27
C ALA A 162 -7.88 11.53 -29.62
N ALA A 163 -6.85 10.89 -30.18
CA ALA A 163 -6.97 10.15 -31.44
C ALA A 163 -7.96 8.98 -31.32
N ASP A 164 -7.87 8.23 -30.23
CA ASP A 164 -8.75 7.08 -29.96
C ASP A 164 -10.18 7.50 -29.64
N PHE A 165 -10.35 8.65 -28.99
CA PHE A 165 -11.65 9.26 -28.77
C PHE A 165 -12.33 9.64 -30.10
N LEU A 166 -11.63 10.31 -31.02
CA LEU A 166 -12.16 10.65 -32.36
C LEU A 166 -12.53 9.41 -33.17
N ALA A 167 -11.77 8.33 -32.99
CA ALA A 167 -12.04 7.06 -33.66
C ALA A 167 -13.26 6.31 -33.08
N GLY A 168 -13.91 6.83 -32.02
CA GLY A 168 -15.10 6.20 -31.43
C GLY A 168 -14.79 4.87 -30.75
N LYS A 169 -13.56 4.68 -30.24
CA LYS A 169 -13.16 3.41 -29.62
C LYS A 169 -13.93 3.16 -28.33
N THR A 170 -13.98 1.87 -27.95
CA THR A 170 -14.43 1.44 -26.62
C THR A 170 -13.23 0.97 -25.82
N VAL A 171 -13.09 1.46 -24.59
CA VAL A 171 -12.06 0.99 -23.65
C VAL A 171 -12.73 0.20 -22.53
N HIS A 172 -12.04 -0.84 -22.06
CA HIS A 172 -12.44 -1.69 -20.94
C HIS A 172 -11.36 -1.66 -19.85
N ALA A 173 -11.68 -1.10 -18.68
CA ALA A 173 -10.89 -1.24 -17.46
C ALA A 173 -11.62 -2.20 -16.48
N ASP A 174 -10.96 -2.62 -15.42
CA ASP A 174 -11.48 -3.69 -14.54
C ASP A 174 -12.86 -3.40 -13.93
N ASP A 175 -13.18 -2.12 -13.69
CA ASP A 175 -14.45 -1.70 -13.08
C ASP A 175 -15.38 -0.90 -14.02
N ARG A 176 -14.94 -0.57 -15.24
CA ARG A 176 -15.70 0.27 -16.17
C ARG A 176 -15.38 0.02 -17.63
N ALA A 177 -16.37 0.22 -18.49
CA ALA A 177 -16.18 0.31 -19.92
C ALA A 177 -16.83 1.59 -20.45
N PHE A 178 -16.21 2.22 -21.44
CA PHE A 178 -16.75 3.43 -22.04
C PHE A 178 -16.45 3.51 -23.54
N THR A 179 -17.47 3.87 -24.32
CA THR A 179 -17.38 4.10 -25.76
C THR A 179 -17.35 5.60 -26.03
N ALA A 180 -16.31 6.07 -26.72
CA ALA A 180 -16.17 7.48 -27.06
C ALA A 180 -17.30 7.98 -27.97
N SER A 181 -17.82 9.18 -27.71
CA SER A 181 -18.81 9.81 -28.60
C SER A 181 -18.19 10.34 -29.90
N GLY A 182 -16.86 10.54 -29.93
CA GLY A 182 -16.15 11.13 -31.06
C GLY A 182 -16.42 12.63 -31.26
N ASN A 183 -17.23 13.26 -30.40
CA ASN A 183 -17.57 14.67 -30.47
C ASN A 183 -16.59 15.52 -29.62
N PRO A 184 -15.75 16.39 -30.23
CA PRO A 184 -14.80 17.24 -29.51
C PRO A 184 -15.43 18.23 -28.52
N ASP A 185 -16.72 18.53 -28.64
CA ASP A 185 -17.42 19.47 -27.75
C ASP A 185 -18.18 18.77 -26.61
N ASP A 186 -18.18 17.43 -26.59
CA ASP A 186 -18.77 16.62 -25.51
C ASP A 186 -17.76 16.37 -24.39
N LEU A 187 -17.58 17.38 -23.52
CA LEU A 187 -16.58 17.34 -22.46
C LEU A 187 -16.78 16.20 -21.46
N ASP A 188 -18.04 15.79 -21.20
CA ASP A 188 -18.31 14.69 -20.29
C ASP A 188 -17.91 13.35 -20.90
N SER A 189 -18.23 13.11 -22.17
CA SER A 189 -17.75 11.90 -22.86
C SER A 189 -16.23 11.86 -22.94
N ILE A 190 -15.57 12.98 -23.22
CA ILE A 190 -14.10 13.09 -23.20
C ILE A 190 -13.55 12.69 -21.84
N ARG A 191 -14.14 13.22 -20.76
CA ARG A 191 -13.75 12.92 -19.38
C ARG A 191 -13.88 11.44 -19.06
N GLN A 192 -15.05 10.85 -19.32
CA GLN A 192 -15.31 9.44 -19.01
C GLN A 192 -14.41 8.51 -19.83
N PHE A 193 -14.19 8.81 -21.11
CA PHE A 193 -13.31 8.05 -21.98
C PHE A 193 -11.85 8.13 -21.53
N ALA A 194 -11.33 9.34 -21.26
CA ALA A 194 -9.93 9.53 -20.86
C ALA A 194 -9.61 8.83 -19.53
N VAL A 195 -10.54 8.86 -18.57
CA VAL A 195 -10.39 8.12 -17.31
C VAL A 195 -10.41 6.61 -17.56
N ALA A 196 -11.34 6.09 -18.36
CA ALA A 196 -11.38 4.66 -18.69
C ALA A 196 -10.11 4.21 -19.44
N TYR A 197 -9.60 5.04 -20.36
CA TYR A 197 -8.35 4.82 -21.10
C TYR A 197 -7.17 4.65 -20.15
N LEU A 198 -6.94 5.63 -19.28
CA LEU A 198 -5.80 5.60 -18.37
C LEU A 198 -5.91 4.48 -17.35
N ARG A 199 -7.12 4.15 -16.88
CA ARG A 199 -7.29 3.02 -15.97
C ARG A 199 -6.95 1.69 -16.65
N HIS A 200 -7.39 1.49 -17.89
CA HIS A 200 -7.02 0.30 -18.64
C HIS A 200 -5.49 0.15 -18.78
N GLU A 201 -4.79 1.22 -19.15
CA GLU A 201 -3.32 1.22 -19.24
C GLU A 201 -2.67 0.92 -17.87
N GLN A 202 -3.14 1.55 -16.80
CA GLN A 202 -2.63 1.31 -15.44
C GLN A 202 -2.88 -0.14 -14.97
N ASP A 203 -4.05 -0.72 -15.26
CA ASP A 203 -4.39 -2.10 -14.92
C ASP A 203 -3.44 -3.08 -15.64
N LEU A 204 -3.18 -2.85 -16.94
CA LEU A 204 -2.22 -3.64 -17.72
C LEU A 204 -0.79 -3.54 -17.16
N ASP A 205 -0.35 -2.34 -16.80
CA ASP A 205 0.97 -2.12 -16.19
C ASP A 205 1.10 -2.86 -14.86
N LEU A 206 0.09 -2.78 -13.99
CA LEU A 206 0.08 -3.47 -12.69
C LEU A 206 0.06 -4.99 -12.86
N GLN A 207 -0.73 -5.50 -13.80
CA GLN A 207 -0.78 -6.92 -14.11
C GLN A 207 0.57 -7.42 -14.64
N ALA A 208 1.20 -6.67 -15.54
CA ALA A 208 2.54 -6.98 -16.06
C ALA A 208 3.61 -6.93 -14.95
N PHE A 209 3.42 -6.05 -13.97
CA PHE A 209 4.29 -5.94 -12.79
C PHE A 209 4.03 -7.05 -11.74
N GLY A 210 2.98 -7.86 -11.91
CA GLY A 210 2.63 -8.95 -11.00
C GLY A 210 1.87 -8.52 -9.74
N VAL A 211 1.29 -7.32 -9.76
CA VAL A 211 0.46 -6.77 -8.67
C VAL A 211 -1.00 -6.92 -9.04
N GLN A 212 -1.81 -7.39 -8.09
CA GLN A 212 -3.24 -7.61 -8.27
C GLN A 212 -4.01 -7.04 -7.08
N PHE A 213 -5.15 -6.41 -7.34
CA PHE A 213 -6.01 -5.85 -6.31
C PHE A 213 -7.29 -6.67 -6.15
N GLN A 214 -7.84 -6.69 -4.94
CA GLN A 214 -9.14 -7.31 -4.66
C GLN A 214 -10.26 -6.26 -4.66
N ASN A 215 -9.93 -5.02 -4.28
CA ASN A 215 -10.87 -3.92 -4.23
C ASN A 215 -10.31 -2.67 -4.91
N TYR A 216 -11.16 -2.01 -5.68
CA TYR A 216 -10.90 -0.71 -6.26
C TYR A 216 -11.93 0.26 -5.68
N PHE A 217 -11.45 1.22 -4.89
CA PHE A 217 -12.29 2.16 -4.17
C PHE A 217 -12.29 3.52 -4.86
N LEU A 218 -13.47 4.09 -5.14
CA LEU A 218 -13.62 5.36 -5.85
C LEU A 218 -13.91 6.50 -4.88
N GLU A 219 -13.17 7.59 -4.99
CA GLU A 219 -13.41 8.82 -4.21
C GLU A 219 -14.82 9.38 -4.42
N SER A 220 -15.30 9.36 -5.67
CA SER A 220 -16.65 9.82 -6.03
C SER A 220 -17.76 9.14 -5.21
N SER A 221 -17.55 7.89 -4.79
CA SER A 221 -18.50 7.15 -3.96
C SER A 221 -18.62 7.71 -2.54
N LEU A 222 -17.54 8.30 -1.98
CA LEU A 222 -17.57 8.90 -0.64
C LEU A 222 -18.49 10.12 -0.59
N TYR A 223 -18.47 10.92 -1.65
CA TYR A 223 -19.31 12.10 -1.79
C TYR A 223 -20.76 11.71 -2.08
N ALA A 224 -20.99 10.77 -3.01
CA ALA A 224 -22.33 10.31 -3.35
C ALA A 224 -23.07 9.71 -2.14
N ASP A 225 -22.35 8.99 -1.28
CA ASP A 225 -22.90 8.37 -0.08
C ASP A 225 -23.00 9.33 1.13
N GLY A 226 -22.55 10.59 1.00
CA GLY A 226 -22.52 11.55 2.11
C GLY A 226 -21.56 11.19 3.25
N LYS A 227 -20.62 10.26 3.02
CA LYS A 227 -19.67 9.77 4.05
C LYS A 227 -18.71 10.85 4.51
N VAL A 228 -18.34 11.76 3.62
CA VAL A 228 -17.48 12.91 3.95
C VAL A 228 -18.19 13.83 4.95
N ASP A 229 -19.45 14.19 4.68
CA ASP A 229 -20.24 15.07 5.53
C ASP A 229 -20.51 14.44 6.90
N ASP A 230 -20.81 13.13 6.95
CA ASP A 230 -20.96 12.39 8.21
C ASP A 230 -19.67 12.41 9.04
N ALA A 231 -18.51 12.14 8.41
CA ALA A 231 -17.22 12.16 9.10
C ALA A 231 -16.90 13.55 9.67
N VAL A 232 -17.13 14.62 8.89
CA VAL A 232 -16.94 16.01 9.34
C VAL A 232 -17.87 16.33 10.50
N ALA A 233 -19.16 16.00 10.40
CA ALA A 233 -20.14 16.23 11.45
C ALA A 233 -19.75 15.53 12.76
N ARG A 234 -19.26 14.29 12.69
CA ARG A 234 -18.79 13.53 13.85
C ARG A 234 -17.54 14.15 14.49
N LEU A 235 -16.59 14.62 13.70
CA LEU A 235 -15.40 15.32 14.20
C LEU A 235 -15.77 16.64 14.89
N THR A 236 -16.71 17.40 14.31
CA THR A 236 -17.23 18.63 14.91
C THR A 236 -17.97 18.35 16.21
N ALA A 237 -18.87 17.36 16.23
CA ALA A 237 -19.58 16.95 17.44
C ALA A 237 -18.64 16.49 18.56
N ALA A 238 -17.51 15.87 18.20
CA ALA A 238 -16.46 15.47 19.15
C ALA A 238 -15.54 16.63 19.59
N GLY A 239 -15.81 17.87 19.16
CA GLY A 239 -15.03 19.05 19.50
C GLY A 239 -13.63 19.07 18.87
N LYS A 240 -13.39 18.24 17.85
CA LYS A 240 -12.08 18.05 17.21
C LYS A 240 -11.82 19.02 16.06
N THR A 241 -12.76 19.90 15.77
CA THR A 241 -12.62 20.94 14.75
C THR A 241 -12.71 22.35 15.36
N TYR A 242 -12.27 23.34 14.61
CA TYR A 242 -12.43 24.77 14.91
C TYR A 242 -12.53 25.58 13.61
N GLU A 243 -13.08 26.78 13.67
CA GLU A 243 -13.11 27.68 12.52
C GLU A 243 -11.93 28.65 12.55
N SER A 244 -11.29 28.87 11.40
CA SER A 244 -10.27 29.89 11.18
C SER A 244 -10.29 30.31 9.72
N ASP A 245 -10.15 31.61 9.47
CA ASP A 245 -10.05 32.18 8.12
C ASP A 245 -11.20 31.79 7.18
N GLY A 246 -12.41 31.63 7.74
CA GLY A 246 -13.62 31.24 6.99
C GLY A 246 -13.67 29.76 6.59
N ALA A 247 -12.78 28.92 7.12
CA ALA A 247 -12.76 27.48 6.88
C ALA A 247 -12.84 26.68 8.19
N LEU A 248 -13.29 25.43 8.08
CA LEU A 248 -13.31 24.46 9.17
C LEU A 248 -11.99 23.68 9.20
N TRP A 249 -11.29 23.71 10.33
CA TRP A 249 -9.99 23.08 10.53
C TRP A 249 -10.07 21.94 11.54
N LEU A 250 -9.21 20.92 11.38
CA LEU A 250 -9.01 19.86 12.36
C LEU A 250 -7.99 20.31 13.42
N LYS A 251 -8.27 20.06 14.71
CA LYS A 251 -7.35 20.30 15.83
C LYS A 251 -6.28 19.20 15.90
N SER A 252 -5.45 19.08 14.86
CA SER A 252 -4.41 18.05 14.80
C SER A 252 -3.34 18.22 15.89
N THR A 253 -3.05 19.47 16.30
CA THR A 253 -2.06 19.80 17.34
C THR A 253 -2.35 19.18 18.71
N ASP A 254 -3.60 18.84 19.00
CA ASP A 254 -3.97 18.16 20.25
C ASP A 254 -3.43 16.70 20.30
N TYR A 255 -2.91 16.19 19.18
CA TYR A 255 -2.48 14.80 19.02
C TYR A 255 -0.99 14.63 18.68
N GLY A 256 -0.22 15.73 18.65
CA GLY A 256 1.21 15.73 18.33
C GLY A 256 1.51 16.24 16.94
#